data_AF-A0A529FA30-F1
#
_entry.id   AF-A0A529FA30-F1
#
_cell.length_a   1.000
_cell.length_b   1.000
_cell.length_c   1.000
_cell.angle_alpha   90.00
_cell.angle_beta   90.00
_cell.angle_gamma   90.00
#
_symmetry.space_group_name_H-M   'P 1'
#
loop_
_entity.id
_entity.type
_entity.pdbx_description
1 polymer ?
#
loop_
_entity_poly.entity_id
_entity_poly.type
_entity_poly.pdbx_seq_one_letter_code
_entity_poly.pdbx_strand_id
1 'polypeptide(L)'
;DVVLQAQILDLLRDLVAENRMGLLLISHDLAVVTEMADKITILRHGEVMEAGDTARTLSEQLHPYTRQLAQASMHVPARPRTHVAGSARPLLQVEGVTRDYPEQRAASSRIVAGHPF
;
A
#
# COMPACT_ATOMS: atom_id res chain seq x y z
N ASP A 1 7.99 3.11 -3.17
CA ASP A 1 7.89 1.64 -3.10
C ASP A 1 7.10 1.30 -1.85
N VAL A 2 6.03 0.52 -1.99
CA VAL A 2 5.12 0.15 -0.89
C VAL A 2 5.82 -0.76 0.12
N VAL A 3 6.74 -1.60 -0.33
CA VAL A 3 7.45 -2.56 0.54
C VAL A 3 8.42 -1.83 1.47
N LEU A 4 9.18 -0.86 0.93
CA LEU A 4 10.10 -0.06 1.73
C LEU A 4 9.38 0.79 2.78
N GLN A 5 8.20 1.32 2.45
CA GLN A 5 7.40 2.10 3.38
C GLN A 5 6.98 1.26 4.60
N ALA A 6 6.46 0.04 4.38
CA ALA A 6 6.07 -0.86 5.46
C ALA A 6 7.25 -1.15 6.40
N GLN A 7 8.44 -1.42 5.84
CA GLN A 7 9.66 -1.66 6.64
C GLN A 7 10.03 -0.47 7.51
N ILE A 8 9.90 0.76 7.00
CA ILE A 8 10.17 1.97 7.79
C ILE A 8 9.15 2.12 8.91
N LEU A 9 7.87 1.87 8.63
CA LEU A 9 6.79 1.97 9.63
C LEU A 9 6.95 0.93 10.74
N ASP A 10 7.31 -0.30 10.40
CA ASP A 10 7.63 -1.36 11.38
C ASP A 10 8.79 -0.93 12.30
N LEU A 11 9.89 -0.42 11.72
CA LEU A 11 11.01 0.06 12.49
C LEU A 11 10.62 1.20 13.45
N LEU A 12 9.81 2.15 12.98
CA LEU A 12 9.34 3.26 13.82
C LEU A 12 8.48 2.75 15.00
N ARG A 13 7.61 1.77 14.76
CA ARG A 13 6.81 1.13 15.82
C ARG A 13 7.70 0.47 16.87
N ASP A 14 8.71 -0.28 16.44
CA ASP A 14 9.61 -0.98 17.35
C ASP A 14 10.40 0.02 18.20
N LEU A 15 10.92 1.09 17.59
CA LEU A 15 11.62 2.16 18.32
C LEU A 15 10.74 2.87 19.35
N VAL A 16 9.46 3.09 19.03
CA VAL A 16 8.48 3.68 19.95
C VAL A 16 8.26 2.76 21.15
N ALA A 17 8.07 1.46 20.90
CA ALA A 17 7.83 0.46 21.92
C ALA A 17 9.04 0.26 22.85
N GLU A 18 10.23 0.11 22.27
CA GLU A 18 11.48 -0.13 23.01
C GLU A 18 11.87 1.07 23.89
N ASN A 19 11.74 2.29 23.36
CA ASN A 19 12.21 3.49 24.04
C ASN A 19 11.13 4.19 24.87
N ARG A 20 9.87 3.71 24.83
CA ARG A 20 8.70 4.33 25.48
C ARG A 20 8.55 5.81 25.13
N MET A 21 8.68 6.13 23.84
CA MET A 21 8.56 7.50 23.33
C MET A 21 7.21 7.76 22.67
N GLY A 22 6.84 9.02 22.51
CA GLY A 22 5.70 9.40 21.67
C GLY A 22 6.11 9.60 20.21
N LEU A 23 5.25 9.21 19.27
CA LEU A 23 5.43 9.45 17.83
C LEU A 23 4.33 10.36 17.31
N LEU A 24 4.72 11.50 16.72
CA LEU A 24 3.83 12.33 15.93
C LEU A 24 4.00 11.98 14.45
N LEU A 25 3.00 11.32 13.88
CA LEU A 25 2.97 10.96 12.46
C LEU A 25 2.08 11.93 11.69
N ILE A 26 2.60 12.51 10.60
CA ILE A 26 1.84 13.34 9.67
C ILE A 26 1.73 12.59 8.35
N SER A 27 0.50 12.22 7.97
CA SER A 27 0.22 11.47 6.75
C SER A 27 -1.09 11.91 6.12
N HIS A 28 -1.18 11.77 4.81
CA HIS A 28 -2.42 11.89 4.04
C HIS A 28 -3.09 10.53 3.78
N ASP A 29 -2.39 9.44 4.08
CA ASP A 29 -2.87 8.07 3.92
C ASP A 29 -3.46 7.58 5.24
N LEU A 30 -4.78 7.41 5.25
CA LEU A 30 -5.51 6.92 6.41
C LEU A 30 -5.21 5.45 6.73
N ALA A 31 -4.79 4.62 5.76
CA ALA A 31 -4.42 3.23 6.03
C ALA A 31 -3.19 3.17 6.94
N VAL A 32 -2.16 3.96 6.60
CA VAL A 32 -0.95 4.10 7.42
C VAL A 32 -1.27 4.63 8.81
N VAL A 33 -2.15 5.64 8.92
CA VAL A 33 -2.53 6.20 10.23
C VAL A 33 -3.30 5.17 11.06
N THR A 34 -4.18 4.38 10.44
CA THR A 34 -4.95 3.32 11.11
C THR A 34 -4.03 2.26 11.73
N GLU A 35 -2.91 1.95 11.06
CA GLU A 35 -1.95 0.96 11.53
C GLU A 35 -1.03 1.50 12.64
N MET A 36 -0.67 2.79 12.58
CA MET A 36 0.42 3.35 13.37
C MET A 36 -0.01 4.17 14.60
N ALA A 37 -1.19 4.78 14.57
CA ALA A 37 -1.55 5.83 15.52
C ALA A 37 -2.68 5.42 16.46
N ASP A 38 -2.49 5.62 17.76
CA ASP A 38 -3.55 5.44 18.76
C ASP A 38 -4.62 6.54 18.66
N LYS A 39 -4.18 7.76 18.37
CA LYS A 39 -5.03 8.95 18.24
C LYS A 39 -4.81 9.65 16.91
N ILE A 40 -5.87 10.22 16.37
CA ILE A 40 -5.86 10.96 15.11
C ILE A 40 -6.39 12.38 15.31
N THR A 41 -5.85 13.32 14.54
CA THR A 41 -6.42 14.67 14.36
C THR A 41 -6.41 14.97 12.87
N ILE A 42 -7.60 15.24 12.32
CA ILE A 42 -7.80 15.57 10.91
C ILE A 42 -7.93 17.08 10.81
N LEU A 43 -7.05 17.69 10.02
CA LEU A 43 -7.04 19.13 9.79
C LEU A 43 -7.43 19.46 8.35
N ARG A 44 -8.09 20.61 8.18
CA ARG A 44 -8.33 21.23 6.88
C ARG A 44 -8.19 22.74 7.02
N HIS A 45 -7.38 23.36 6.16
CA HIS A 45 -7.17 24.82 6.15
C HIS A 45 -6.76 25.40 7.51
N GLY A 46 -5.97 24.65 8.28
CA GLY A 46 -5.51 25.08 9.61
C GLY A 46 -6.52 24.87 10.75
N GLU A 47 -7.69 24.31 10.46
CA GLU A 47 -8.73 24.03 11.45
C GLU A 47 -8.86 22.52 11.70
N VAL A 48 -9.15 22.13 12.95
CA VAL A 48 -9.41 20.74 13.33
C VAL A 48 -10.83 20.38 12.91
N MET A 49 -10.94 19.40 12.01
CA MET A 49 -12.22 18.90 11.51
C MET A 49 -12.75 17.76 12.38
N GLU A 50 -11.85 16.89 12.86
CA GLU A 50 -12.20 15.76 13.71
C GLU A 50 -10.96 15.29 14.49
N ALA A 51 -11.14 14.85 15.74
CA ALA A 51 -10.06 14.30 16.56
C ALA A 51 -10.59 13.26 17.55
N GLY A 52 -9.77 12.27 17.89
CA GLY A 52 -10.15 11.21 18.81
C GLY A 52 -9.27 9.97 18.70
N ASP A 53 -9.74 8.87 19.30
CA ASP A 53 -9.14 7.55 19.12
C ASP A 53 -9.27 7.12 17.66
N THR A 54 -8.17 6.69 17.05
CA THR A 54 -8.10 6.42 15.60
C THR A 54 -9.17 5.43 15.16
N ALA A 55 -9.32 4.31 15.87
CA ALA A 55 -10.30 3.27 15.55
C ALA A 55 -11.74 3.78 15.58
N ARG A 56 -12.08 4.65 16.55
CA ARG A 56 -13.42 5.20 16.70
C ARG A 56 -13.69 6.29 15.66
N THR A 57 -12.76 7.24 15.51
CA THR A 57 -12.89 8.33 14.54
C THR A 57 -13.01 7.82 13.11
N LEU A 58 -12.24 6.79 12.71
CA LEU A 58 -12.29 6.25 11.36
C LEU A 58 -13.45 5.25 11.12
N SER A 59 -14.05 4.70 12.16
CA SER A 59 -15.26 3.86 12.04
C SER A 59 -16.54 4.70 12.04
N GLU A 60 -16.66 5.69 12.93
CA GLU A 60 -17.83 6.57 13.03
C GLU A 60 -17.83 7.66 11.95
N GLN A 61 -16.65 8.19 11.58
CA GLN A 61 -16.45 9.23 10.57
C GLN A 61 -17.49 10.36 10.69
N LEU A 62 -17.57 11.00 11.86
CA LEU A 62 -18.66 11.91 12.20
C LEU A 62 -18.62 13.17 11.32
N HIS A 63 -17.43 13.66 11.00
CA HIS A 63 -17.28 14.86 10.20
C HIS A 63 -17.43 14.56 8.69
N PRO A 64 -18.19 15.37 7.94
CA PRO A 64 -18.36 15.17 6.49
C PRO A 64 -17.05 15.12 5.71
N TYR A 65 -16.05 15.90 6.13
CA TYR A 65 -14.74 15.88 5.51
C TYR A 65 -13.98 14.57 5.76
N THR A 66 -14.10 13.98 6.95
CA THR A 66 -13.49 12.68 7.27
C THR A 66 -14.06 11.57 6.39
N ARG A 67 -15.37 11.61 6.11
CA ARG A 67 -15.99 10.69 5.14
C ARG A 67 -15.44 10.87 3.72
N GLN A 68 -15.28 12.11 3.27
CA GLN A 68 -14.66 12.40 1.97
C GLN A 68 -13.21 11.92 1.91
N LEU A 69 -12.45 12.14 2.98
CA LEU A 69 -11.08 11.68 3.09
C LEU A 69 -11.00 10.16 3.07
N ALA A 70 -11.83 9.45 3.84
CA ALA A 70 -11.90 7.99 3.83
C ALA A 70 -12.20 7.44 2.42
N GLN A 71 -13.15 8.04 1.70
CA GLN A 71 -13.46 7.65 0.33
C GLN A 71 -12.29 7.88 -0.64
N ALA A 72 -11.50 8.93 -0.44
CA ALA A 72 -10.35 9.25 -1.28
C ALA A 72 -9.09 8.44 -0.91
N SER A 73 -8.91 8.11 0.37
CA SER A 73 -7.75 7.39 0.90
C SER A 73 -7.87 5.87 0.73
N MET A 74 -9.07 5.32 0.57
CA MET A 74 -9.26 3.92 0.19
C MET A 74 -8.81 3.69 -1.27
N HIS A 75 -7.49 3.66 -1.48
CA HIS A 75 -6.90 2.98 -2.63
C HIS A 75 -7.06 1.48 -2.42
N VAL A 76 -8.28 0.98 -2.58
CA VAL A 76 -8.48 -0.40 -2.99
C VAL A 76 -8.11 -0.39 -4.46
N PRO A 77 -6.93 -0.88 -4.90
CA PRO A 77 -6.74 -1.16 -6.31
C PRO A 77 -7.94 -2.02 -6.69
N ALA A 78 -8.75 -1.56 -7.64
CA ALA A 78 -9.94 -2.28 -8.08
C ALA A 78 -9.47 -3.65 -8.57
N ARG A 79 -9.43 -4.62 -7.66
CA ARG A 79 -9.15 -6.01 -8.00
C ARG A 79 -10.42 -6.42 -8.72
N PRO A 80 -10.40 -6.58 -10.06
CA PRO A 80 -11.60 -7.03 -10.74
C PRO A 80 -12.01 -8.30 -10.02
N ARG A 81 -13.19 -8.26 -9.40
CA ARG A 81 -13.76 -9.41 -8.70
C ARG A 81 -13.70 -10.52 -9.72
N THR A 82 -12.94 -11.58 -9.45
CA THR A 82 -12.93 -12.75 -10.32
C THR A 82 -14.37 -13.21 -10.37
N HIS A 83 -15.06 -12.94 -11.47
CA HIS A 83 -16.37 -13.50 -11.73
C HIS A 83 -16.13 -15.01 -11.77
N VAL A 84 -16.52 -15.70 -10.70
CA VAL A 84 -16.76 -17.15 -10.76
C VAL A 84 -18.09 -17.31 -11.49
N ALA A 85 -18.07 -17.07 -12.80
CA ALA A 85 -19.19 -17.33 -13.69
C ALA A 85 -18.91 -18.65 -14.39
N GLY A 86 -19.65 -19.68 -13.98
CA GLY A 86 -19.65 -20.98 -14.64
C GLY A 86 -19.93 -20.88 -16.14
N SER A 87 -19.33 -21.82 -16.87
CA SER A 87 -19.57 -22.13 -18.29
C SER A 87 -19.66 -20.96 -19.29
N ALA A 88 -18.87 -19.90 -19.13
CA ALA A 88 -18.63 -18.98 -20.23
C ALA A 88 -17.49 -19.52 -21.12
N ARG A 89 -17.69 -19.48 -22.45
CA ARG A 89 -16.63 -19.76 -23.43
C ARG A 89 -15.41 -18.88 -23.11
N PRO A 90 -14.18 -19.41 -23.18
CA PRO A 90 -13.00 -18.62 -22.88
C PRO A 90 -12.97 -17.39 -23.78
N LEU A 91 -12.89 -16.20 -23.17
CA LEU A 91 -12.67 -14.94 -23.90
C LEU A 91 -11.30 -14.95 -24.60
N LEU A 92 -10.32 -15.64 -23.99
CA LEU A 92 -8.98 -15.81 -24.52
C LEU A 92 -8.39 -17.11 -23.96
N GLN A 93 -7.91 -17.98 -24.85
CA GLN A 93 -7.10 -19.15 -24.51
C GLN A 93 -5.72 -18.94 -25.15
N VAL A 94 -4.66 -19.09 -24.37
CA VAL A 94 -3.29 -18.91 -24.86
C VAL A 94 -2.45 -20.11 -24.47
N GLU A 95 -1.72 -20.65 -25.42
CA GLU A 95 -0.77 -21.75 -25.26
C GLU A 95 0.61 -21.24 -25.68
N GLY A 96 1.67 -21.61 -24.94
CA GLY A 96 3.03 -21.17 -25.26
C GLY A 96 3.32 -19.69 -24.98
N VAL A 97 2.80 -19.13 -23.88
CA VAL A 97 3.08 -17.75 -23.48
C VAL A 97 4.54 -17.62 -23.05
N THR A 98 5.34 -16.89 -23.83
CA THR A 98 6.68 -16.44 -23.45
C THR A 98 6.63 -14.97 -23.10
N ARG A 99 7.19 -14.61 -21.94
CA ARG A 99 7.30 -13.21 -21.49
C ARG A 99 8.77 -12.80 -21.53
N ASP A 100 9.16 -12.18 -22.64
CA ASP A 100 10.47 -11.57 -22.77
C ASP A 100 10.46 -10.17 -22.14
N TYR A 101 11.36 -9.95 -21.20
CA TYR A 101 11.60 -8.63 -20.64
C TYR A 101 12.86 -8.06 -21.26
N PRO A 102 12.83 -6.81 -21.76
CA PRO A 102 14.06 -6.15 -22.17
C PRO A 102 14.90 -5.87 -20.92
N GLU A 103 15.97 -6.64 -20.75
CA GLU A 103 17.07 -6.29 -19.84
C GLU A 103 17.58 -4.89 -20.25
N GLN A 104 17.51 -3.92 -19.33
CA GLN A 104 18.25 -2.68 -19.49
C GLN A 104 19.73 -3.06 -19.62
N ARG A 105 20.28 -2.86 -20.82
CA ARG A 105 21.67 -3.16 -21.20
C ARG A 105 22.65 -2.63 -20.15
N ALA A 106 23.06 -3.48 -19.21
CA ALA A 106 24.31 -3.37 -18.49
C ALA A 106 25.35 -4.23 -19.23
N ALA A 107 26.49 -3.59 -19.50
CA ALA A 107 27.64 -4.03 -20.28
C ALA A 107 27.94 -5.55 -20.28
N SER A 108 28.11 -6.06 -21.49
CA SER A 108 28.98 -7.19 -21.90
C SER A 108 29.53 -8.12 -20.82
N SER A 109 29.03 -9.36 -20.78
CA SER A 109 29.88 -10.51 -20.48
C SER A 109 29.66 -11.61 -21.52
N ARG A 110 30.71 -11.86 -22.31
CA ARG A 110 30.78 -12.94 -23.28
C ARG A 110 31.19 -14.21 -22.53
N ILE A 111 30.28 -15.15 -22.32
CA ILE A 111 30.64 -16.49 -21.86
C ILE A 111 30.89 -17.37 -23.08
N VAL A 112 32.16 -17.67 -23.34
CA VAL A 112 32.57 -18.77 -24.22
C VAL A 112 32.53 -20.04 -23.38
N ALA A 113 31.60 -20.94 -23.66
CA ALA A 113 31.68 -22.32 -23.18
C ALA A 113 32.38 -23.15 -24.26
N GLY A 114 33.63 -23.52 -24.00
CA GLY A 114 34.39 -24.47 -24.80
C GLY A 114 33.99 -25.92 -24.49
N HIS A 115 33.93 -26.73 -25.55
CA HIS A 115 33.98 -28.21 -25.60
C HIS A 115 35.22 -28.78 -24.85
N PRO A 116 35.27 -30.06 -24.39
CA PRO A 116 35.03 -31.32 -25.15
C PRO A 116 34.18 -32.36 -24.36
N PHE A 117 33.64 -33.45 -24.89
CA PHE A 117 33.94 -34.35 -26.02
C PHE A 117 32.67 -34.70 -26.80
#